data_AF-A0A941YI72-F1
#
_entry.id   AF-A0A941YI72-F1
#
_cell.length_a   1.000
_cell.length_b   1.000
_cell.length_c   1.000
_cell.angle_alpha   90.00
_cell.angle_beta   90.00
_cell.angle_gamma   90.00
#
_symmetry.space_group_name_H-M   'P 1'
#
loop_
_entity.id
_entity.type
_entity.pdbx_description
1 polymer ?
#
loop_
_entity_poly.entity_id
_entity_poly.type
_entity_poly.pdbx_seq_one_letter_code
_entity_poly.pdbx_strand_id
1 'polypeptide(L)'
;MVRIVGVQRSLDVAQEFILLQNQGAMRVCLRGHAVMAESALGTDSPAAAFVIPDVIDLMPGQYALVRTGRGRAKWSHTEDGLHIYYTYMGRDLPIWAGQEGPFHLLAPQHSYCDQIREVVAV
;
A
#
# COMPACT_ATOMS: atom_id res chain seq x y z
N MET A 1 10.80 7.78 -5.54
CA MET A 1 9.45 7.89 -6.12
C MET A 1 8.90 6.50 -6.26
N VAL A 2 7.83 6.18 -5.55
CA VAL A 2 7.24 4.84 -5.56
C VAL A 2 6.28 4.74 -6.74
N ARG A 3 6.31 3.62 -7.46
CA ARG A 3 5.39 3.32 -8.56
C ARG A 3 4.78 1.92 -8.38
N ILE A 4 3.57 1.73 -8.90
CA ILE A 4 3.02 0.40 -9.16
C ILE A 4 3.78 -0.17 -10.36
N VAL A 5 4.40 -1.32 -10.19
CA VAL A 5 5.16 -2.02 -11.24
C VAL A 5 4.54 -3.36 -11.63
N GLY A 6 3.54 -3.82 -10.86
CA GLY A 6 2.78 -5.01 -11.20
C GLY A 6 1.48 -5.08 -10.40
N VAL A 7 0.45 -5.65 -11.03
CA VAL A 7 -0.81 -5.97 -10.37
C VAL A 7 -1.20 -7.37 -10.80
N GLN A 8 -1.36 -8.27 -9.82
CA GLN A 8 -1.87 -9.60 -10.02
C GLN A 8 -3.31 -9.63 -9.50
N ARG A 9 -4.28 -9.62 -10.42
CA ARG A 9 -5.69 -9.87 -10.12
C ARG A 9 -5.91 -11.37 -9.99
N SER A 10 -6.71 -11.81 -9.03
CA SER A 10 -7.04 -13.23 -8.87
C SER A 10 -8.32 -13.43 -8.06
N LEU A 11 -9.10 -14.45 -8.40
CA LEU A 11 -10.21 -14.91 -7.56
C LEU A 11 -9.71 -15.63 -6.29
N ASP A 12 -8.46 -16.07 -6.28
CA ASP A 12 -7.78 -16.57 -5.09
C ASP A 12 -7.02 -15.43 -4.38
N VAL A 13 -7.47 -15.13 -3.16
CA VAL A 13 -6.88 -14.12 -2.25
C VAL A 13 -5.39 -14.34 -2.01
N ALA A 14 -4.92 -15.60 -2.02
CA ALA A 14 -3.52 -15.91 -1.83
C ALA A 14 -2.66 -15.49 -3.03
N GLN A 15 -3.23 -15.41 -4.23
CA GLN A 15 -2.50 -15.03 -5.44
C GLN A 15 -2.64 -13.53 -5.77
N GLU A 16 -3.59 -12.84 -5.15
CA GLU A 16 -3.87 -11.43 -5.43
C GLU A 16 -2.87 -10.48 -4.74
N PHE A 17 -2.23 -9.59 -5.52
CA PHE A 17 -1.30 -8.61 -4.99
C PHE A 17 -1.10 -7.36 -5.88
N ILE A 18 -0.59 -6.30 -5.28
CA ILE A 18 0.01 -5.14 -5.97
C ILE A 18 1.49 -5.07 -5.62
N LEU A 19 2.33 -4.94 -6.62
CA LEU A 19 3.78 -4.78 -6.48
C LEU A 19 4.16 -3.31 -6.67
N LEU A 20 4.79 -2.76 -5.64
CA LEU A 20 5.32 -1.41 -5.60
C LEU A 20 6.85 -1.45 -5.69
N GLN A 21 7.45 -0.45 -6.33
CA GLN A 21 8.89 -0.27 -6.35
C GLN A 21 9.26 1.18 -6.11
N ASN A 22 10.27 1.44 -5.27
CA ASN A 22 10.88 2.76 -5.22
C ASN A 22 11.86 2.94 -6.40
N GLN A 23 11.41 3.66 -7.43
CA GLN A 23 12.20 3.99 -8.63
C GLN A 23 12.87 5.37 -8.54
N GLY A 24 12.92 5.99 -7.36
CA GLY A 24 13.68 7.23 -7.15
C GLY A 24 15.07 6.98 -6.61
N ALA A 25 15.85 8.05 -6.49
CA ALA A 25 17.20 8.02 -5.94
C ALA A 25 17.26 8.13 -4.40
N MET A 26 16.14 8.42 -3.74
CA MET A 26 16.05 8.60 -2.28
C MET A 26 15.16 7.53 -1.65
N ARG A 27 15.39 7.23 -0.37
CA ARG A 27 14.48 6.39 0.43
C ARG A 27 13.09 7.04 0.53
N VAL A 28 12.04 6.22 0.59
CA VAL A 28 10.66 6.68 0.76
C VAL A 28 9.97 5.89 1.87
N CYS A 29 9.36 6.59 2.82
CA CYS A 29 8.52 5.97 3.84
C CYS A 29 7.15 5.60 3.22
N LEU A 30 6.73 4.33 3.32
CA LEU A 30 5.45 3.88 2.78
C LEU A 30 4.24 4.23 3.64
N ARG A 31 4.42 4.62 4.90
CA ARG A 31 3.31 4.91 5.81
C ARG A 31 2.37 5.95 5.19
N GLY A 32 1.08 5.63 5.14
CA GLY A 32 0.05 6.52 4.63
C GLY A 32 -0.05 6.58 3.10
N HIS A 33 0.80 5.84 2.36
CA HIS A 33 0.54 5.61 0.94
C HIS A 33 -0.73 4.78 0.79
N ALA A 34 -1.52 5.06 -0.25
CA ALA A 34 -2.74 4.32 -0.52
C ALA A 34 -2.71 3.74 -1.94
N VAL A 35 -3.09 2.47 -2.06
CA VAL A 35 -3.39 1.83 -3.35
C VAL A 35 -4.90 1.76 -3.51
N MET A 36 -5.41 2.16 -4.68
CA MET A 36 -6.85 2.13 -4.94
C MET A 36 -7.15 1.88 -6.42
N ALA A 37 -8.30 1.29 -6.71
CA ALA A 37 -8.82 1.21 -8.07
C ALA A 37 -9.52 2.53 -8.45
N GLU A 38 -9.57 2.84 -9.76
CA GLU A 38 -10.35 3.97 -10.29
C GLU A 38 -11.82 3.94 -9.84
N SER A 39 -12.43 2.75 -9.81
CA SER A 39 -13.80 2.54 -9.35
C SER A 39 -14.09 3.08 -7.94
N ALA A 40 -13.07 3.16 -7.09
CA ALA A 40 -13.16 3.70 -5.74
C ALA A 40 -13.25 5.25 -5.70
N LEU A 41 -12.94 5.95 -6.79
CA LEU A 41 -13.02 7.42 -6.86
C LEU A 41 -14.45 7.93 -7.14
N GLY A 42 -15.30 7.09 -7.73
CA GLY A 42 -16.66 7.45 -8.14
C GLY A 42 -17.78 6.73 -7.40
N THR A 43 -17.45 5.79 -6.51
CA THR A 43 -18.45 5.00 -5.77
C THR A 43 -18.24 5.12 -4.27
N ASP A 44 -19.31 5.05 -3.48
CA ASP A 44 -19.27 4.90 -2.01
C ASP A 44 -18.77 3.51 -1.56
N SER A 45 -17.99 2.81 -2.40
CA SER A 45 -17.45 1.50 -2.12
C SER A 45 -15.99 1.60 -1.69
N PRO A 46 -15.69 1.72 -0.38
CA PRO A 46 -14.32 1.76 0.15
C PRO A 46 -13.59 0.41 0.01
N ALA A 47 -14.25 -0.63 -0.54
CA ALA A 47 -13.69 -1.97 -0.65
C ALA A 47 -12.48 -2.06 -1.60
N ALA A 48 -12.35 -1.12 -2.54
CA ALA A 48 -11.29 -1.10 -3.55
C ALA A 48 -10.18 -0.06 -3.25
N ALA A 49 -9.90 0.20 -1.97
CA ALA A 49 -8.80 1.05 -1.53
C ALA A 49 -8.11 0.50 -0.27
N PHE A 50 -6.81 0.81 -0.12
CA PHE A 50 -6.03 0.42 1.05
C PHE A 50 -4.90 1.38 1.34
N VAL A 51 -4.87 1.83 2.59
CA VAL A 51 -3.80 2.65 3.15
C VAL A 51 -2.80 1.75 3.84
N ILE A 52 -1.53 1.87 3.45
CA ILE A 52 -0.42 1.12 4.03
C ILE A 52 -0.11 1.70 5.42
N PRO A 53 -0.30 0.92 6.52
CA PRO A 53 -0.08 1.41 7.88
C PRO A 53 1.39 1.31 8.31
N ASP A 54 2.17 0.51 7.60
CA ASP A 54 3.54 0.16 7.97
C ASP A 54 4.49 1.36 7.90
N VAL A 55 5.23 1.59 8.99
CA VAL A 55 6.31 2.57 9.03
C VAL A 55 7.60 1.92 8.53
N ILE A 56 7.73 1.83 7.21
CA ILE A 56 8.92 1.26 6.56
C ILE A 56 9.49 2.21 5.52
N ASP A 57 10.81 2.22 5.44
CA ASP A 57 11.55 2.93 4.41
C ASP A 57 11.90 1.95 3.28
N LEU A 58 11.44 2.24 2.05
CA LEU A 58 11.94 1.59 0.85
C LEU A 58 13.16 2.34 0.31
N MET A 59 14.29 1.66 0.21
CA MET A 59 15.48 2.17 -0.48
C MET A 59 15.29 2.17 -2.01
N PRO A 60 16.08 2.94 -2.77
CA PRO A 60 16.10 2.87 -4.23
C PRO A 60 16.20 1.42 -4.73
N GLY A 61 15.33 1.06 -5.67
CA GLY A 61 15.27 -0.28 -6.27
C GLY A 61 14.54 -1.34 -5.44
N GLN A 62 14.24 -1.09 -4.17
CA GLN A 62 13.51 -2.05 -3.32
C GLN A 62 12.02 -2.11 -3.65
N TYR A 63 11.43 -3.26 -3.31
CA TYR A 63 10.05 -3.59 -3.62
C TYR A 63 9.21 -3.70 -2.35
N ALA A 64 7.91 -3.43 -2.49
CA ALA A 64 6.90 -3.80 -1.52
C ALA A 64 5.75 -4.55 -2.21
N LEU A 65 5.36 -5.68 -1.64
CA LEU A 65 4.24 -6.50 -2.07
C LEU A 65 3.06 -6.28 -1.14
N VAL A 66 2.00 -5.66 -1.67
CA VAL A 66 0.73 -5.47 -0.96
C VAL A 66 -0.18 -6.64 -1.30
N ARG A 67 -0.37 -7.57 -0.37
CA ARG A 67 -1.23 -8.75 -0.54
C ARG A 67 -2.60 -8.52 0.07
N THR A 68 -3.64 -8.98 -0.61
CA THR A 68 -5.03 -8.87 -0.11
C THR A 68 -5.25 -9.67 1.17
N GLY A 69 -4.70 -10.89 1.22
CA GLY A 69 -4.93 -11.84 2.29
C GLY A 69 -4.43 -11.41 3.68
N ARG A 70 -4.58 -12.34 4.64
CA ARG A 70 -3.98 -12.23 5.97
C ARG A 70 -2.50 -12.61 5.94
N GLY A 71 -1.74 -11.99 6.83
CA GLY A 71 -0.33 -12.30 7.03
C GLY A 71 0.32 -11.33 8.00
N ARG A 72 1.62 -11.52 8.24
CA ARG A 72 2.43 -10.61 9.06
C ARG A 72 3.41 -9.89 8.16
N ALA A 73 3.44 -8.57 8.30
CA ALA A 73 4.35 -7.74 7.55
C ALA A 73 5.82 -8.13 7.85
N LYS A 74 6.64 -8.25 6.82
CA LYS A 74 8.03 -8.71 6.95
C LYS A 74 8.88 -8.37 5.73
N TRP A 75 10.18 -8.24 5.95
CA TRP A 75 11.16 -8.32 4.88
C TRP A 75 11.42 -9.77 4.48
N SER A 76 11.67 -9.98 3.20
CA SER A 76 12.07 -11.26 2.62
C SER A 76 12.91 -11.02 1.37
N HIS A 77 13.40 -12.11 0.80
CA HIS A 77 14.06 -12.12 -0.51
C HIS A 77 13.26 -12.99 -1.47
N THR A 78 13.24 -12.61 -2.75
CA THR A 78 12.83 -13.53 -3.83
C THR A 78 13.92 -14.56 -4.09
N GLU A 79 13.63 -15.60 -4.88
CA GLU A 79 14.63 -16.58 -5.32
C GLU A 79 15.80 -15.90 -6.04
N ASP A 80 15.52 -14.84 -6.80
CA ASP A 80 16.51 -14.01 -7.49
C ASP A 80 17.26 -13.02 -6.57
N GLY A 81 17.04 -13.08 -5.25
CA GLY A 81 17.72 -12.25 -4.26
C GLY A 81 17.18 -10.82 -4.12
N LEU A 82 16.06 -10.48 -4.74
CA LEU A 82 15.48 -9.13 -4.61
C LEU A 82 14.89 -8.92 -3.23
N HIS A 83 15.24 -7.80 -2.60
CA HIS A 83 14.73 -7.44 -1.28
C HIS A 83 13.32 -6.85 -1.38
N ILE A 84 12.36 -7.55 -0.76
CA ILE A 84 10.93 -7.25 -0.87
C ILE A 84 10.28 -7.19 0.50
N TYR A 85 9.51 -6.13 0.74
CA TYR A 85 8.69 -5.99 1.93
C TYR A 85 7.29 -6.52 1.67
N TYR A 86 6.84 -7.49 2.44
CA TYR A 86 5.46 -7.96 2.41
C TYR A 86 4.62 -7.13 3.37
N THR A 87 3.49 -6.59 2.89
CA THR A 87 2.40 -6.05 3.71
C THR A 87 1.09 -6.71 3.31
N TYR A 88 0.13 -6.73 4.24
CA TYR A 88 -1.09 -7.51 4.15
C TYR A 88 -2.29 -6.63 4.48
N MET A 89 -3.33 -6.74 3.66
CA MET A 89 -4.55 -5.97 3.82
C MET A 89 -5.51 -6.60 4.83
N GLY A 90 -5.29 -7.88 5.17
CA GLY A 90 -6.09 -8.59 6.16
C GLY A 90 -7.52 -8.88 5.68
N ARG A 91 -7.74 -8.95 4.37
CA ARG A 91 -9.04 -9.27 3.77
C ARG A 91 -9.14 -10.76 3.49
N ASP A 92 -10.35 -11.30 3.62
CA ASP A 92 -10.66 -12.71 3.33
C ASP A 92 -11.27 -12.91 1.94
N LEU A 93 -11.49 -11.82 1.20
CA LEU A 93 -12.07 -11.83 -0.14
C LEU A 93 -11.18 -11.03 -1.10
N PRO A 94 -11.13 -11.42 -2.39
CA PRO A 94 -10.42 -10.65 -3.40
C PRO A 94 -11.07 -9.29 -3.58
N ILE A 95 -10.24 -8.29 -3.83
CA ILE A 95 -10.65 -6.88 -3.93
C ILE A 95 -10.30 -6.29 -5.29
N TRP A 96 -9.29 -6.83 -5.98
CA TRP A 96 -8.81 -6.35 -7.27
C TRP A 96 -9.37 -7.17 -8.44
N ALA A 97 -9.84 -8.39 -8.20
CA ALA A 97 -10.33 -9.33 -9.20
C ALA A 97 -11.43 -8.75 -10.11
N GLY A 98 -12.40 -8.03 -9.54
CA GLY A 98 -13.52 -7.41 -10.27
C GLY A 98 -13.31 -5.95 -10.64
N GLN A 99 -12.11 -5.39 -10.43
CA GLN A 99 -11.86 -3.96 -10.66
C GLN A 99 -11.40 -3.70 -12.08
N GLU A 100 -12.19 -2.91 -12.79
CA GLU A 100 -11.88 -2.40 -14.12
C GLU A 100 -11.12 -1.06 -14.04
N GLY A 101 -10.38 -0.74 -15.10
CA GLY A 101 -9.64 0.51 -15.20
C GLY A 101 -8.29 0.54 -14.47
N PRO A 102 -7.71 1.73 -14.29
CA PRO A 102 -6.39 1.91 -13.70
C PRO A 102 -6.40 1.74 -12.17
N PHE A 103 -5.21 1.45 -11.64
CA PHE A 103 -4.92 1.52 -10.21
C PHE A 103 -4.06 2.75 -9.92
N HIS A 104 -4.35 3.40 -8.82
CA HIS A 104 -3.67 4.60 -8.36
C HIS A 104 -2.82 4.30 -7.13
N LEU A 105 -1.69 4.97 -7.05
CA LEU A 105 -0.88 5.07 -5.85
C LEU A 105 -0.92 6.53 -5.38
N LEU A 106 -1.55 6.76 -4.24
CA LEU A 106 -1.59 8.05 -3.59
C LEU A 106 -0.51 8.11 -2.51
N ALA A 107 0.07 9.30 -2.32
CA ALA A 107 1.06 9.57 -1.29
C ALA A 107 0.61 10.76 -0.43
N PRO A 108 0.92 10.76 0.88
CA PRO A 108 0.72 11.95 1.72
C PRO A 108 1.49 13.15 1.15
N GLN A 109 0.77 14.20 0.76
CA GLN A 109 1.38 15.45 0.25
C GLN A 109 1.50 16.51 1.35
N HIS A 110 0.51 16.54 2.26
CA HIS A 110 0.42 17.51 3.33
C HIS A 110 -0.07 16.80 4.59
N SER A 111 0.43 17.21 5.75
CA SER A 111 -0.03 16.73 7.05
C SER A 111 -0.25 17.93 7.95
N TYR A 112 -1.42 17.98 8.57
CA TYR A 112 -1.79 18.99 9.55
C TYR A 112 -2.08 18.28 10.88
N CYS A 113 -1.63 18.86 11.99
CA CYS A 113 -1.89 18.37 13.32
C CYS A 113 -2.25 19.55 14.21
N ASP A 114 -3.43 19.51 14.85
CA ASP A 114 -3.83 20.52 15.82
C ASP A 114 -2.91 20.46 17.04
N GLN A 115 -2.55 21.62 17.55
CA GLN A 115 -1.84 21.72 18.82
C GLN A 115 -2.86 21.60 19.96
N ILE A 116 -2.94 20.44 20.61
CA ILE A 116 -3.74 20.29 21.84
C ILE A 116 -3.06 21.15 22.92
N ARG A 117 -3.66 22.30 23.23
CA ARG A 117 -3.27 23.10 24.41
C ARG A 117 -4.04 22.57 25.61
N GLU A 118 -3.33 22.01 26.59
CA GLU A 118 -3.92 21.75 27.89
C GLU A 118 -4.37 23.09 28.49
N VAL A 119 -5.69 23.26 28.61
CA VAL A 119 -6.25 24.36 29.40
C VAL A 119 -6.13 23.93 30.85
N VAL A 120 -5.06 24.35 31.52
CA VAL A 120 -4.95 24.23 32.97
C VAL A 120 -5.98 25.17 33.57
N ALA A 121 -7.04 24.60 34.15
CA ALA A 121 -8.00 25.37 34.95
C ALA A 121 -7.27 25.89 36.21
N VAL A 122 -7.25 27.22 36.37
CA VAL A 122 -6.75 27.92 37.56
C VAL A 122 -7.90 28.09 38.55
#